data_AF-A0A927V6T3-F1
#
_entry.id   AF-A0A927V6T3-F1
#
_cell.length_a   1.000
_cell.length_b   1.000
_cell.length_c   1.000
_cell.angle_alpha   90.00
_cell.angle_beta   90.00
_cell.angle_gamma   90.00
#
_symmetry.space_group_name_H-M   'P 1'
#
loop_
_entity.id
_entity.type
_entity.pdbx_description
1 polymer ?
#
loop_
_entity_poly.entity_id
_entity_poly.type
_entity_poly.pdbx_seq_one_letter_code
_entity_poly.pdbx_strand_id
1 'polypeptide(L)'
;MYYYNRDDFLTIQEENDRDVEYFKEFYPQNMRQLQDIIEDECDQLEYQGSRMFDEYPDRNMLRSLSHKIYDRAKVMWGIEDERGVSLQSGESTSAMQRPPFGPGPQRPPFGPGTQRPPYRPPQRPNQNNLLEDVIQVLLFNELARRRCRYRNCRYNIF
;
A
#
# COMPACT_ATOMS: atom_id res chain seq x y z
N MET A 1 20.71 7.22 -32.94
CA MET A 1 20.16 6.54 -31.76
C MET A 1 20.89 7.08 -30.55
N TYR A 2 20.27 7.98 -29.78
CA TYR A 2 20.86 8.46 -28.53
C TYR A 2 20.61 7.38 -27.47
N TYR A 3 21.64 6.64 -27.10
CA TYR A 3 21.60 5.83 -25.90
C TYR A 3 22.07 6.72 -24.76
N TYR A 4 21.18 7.04 -23.82
CA TYR A 4 21.60 7.54 -22.52
C TYR A 4 22.58 6.52 -21.94
N ASN A 5 23.80 6.95 -21.61
CA ASN A 5 24.77 6.06 -20.98
C ASN A 5 24.26 5.70 -19.59
N ARG A 6 24.67 4.54 -19.06
CA ARG A 6 24.34 4.15 -17.67
C ARG A 6 24.74 5.24 -16.67
N ASP A 7 25.85 5.91 -16.96
CA ASP A 7 26.34 7.06 -16.21
C ASP A 7 25.37 8.25 -16.26
N ASP A 8 24.74 8.52 -17.42
CA ASP A 8 23.71 9.56 -17.55
C ASP A 8 22.45 9.22 -16.74
N PHE A 9 22.10 7.93 -16.61
CA PHE A 9 20.96 7.51 -15.78
C PHE A 9 21.26 7.64 -14.28
N LEU A 10 22.48 7.31 -13.86
CA LEU A 10 22.94 7.47 -12.47
C LEU A 10 22.98 8.94 -12.08
N THR A 11 23.51 9.82 -12.93
CA THR A 11 23.55 11.27 -12.67
C THR A 11 22.16 11.88 -12.59
N ILE A 12 21.24 11.49 -13.48
CA ILE A 12 19.82 11.93 -13.41
C ILE A 12 19.16 11.47 -12.11
N GLN A 13 19.46 10.25 -11.66
CA GLN A 13 18.92 9.74 -10.39
C GLN A 13 19.47 10.51 -9.19
N GLU A 14 20.77 10.81 -9.18
CA GLU A 14 21.42 11.62 -8.14
C GLU A 14 20.94 13.08 -8.14
N GLU A 15 20.72 13.67 -9.31
CA GLU A 15 20.08 14.99 -9.45
C GLU A 15 18.67 14.99 -8.90
N ASN A 16 17.86 14.00 -9.26
CA ASN A 16 16.51 13.86 -8.72
C ASN A 16 16.52 13.67 -7.19
N ASP A 17 17.43 12.87 -6.65
CA ASP A 17 17.53 12.67 -5.19
C ASP A 17 17.93 13.97 -4.48
N ARG A 18 18.82 14.78 -5.08
CA ARG A 18 19.17 16.13 -4.58
C ARG A 18 17.98 17.08 -4.63
N ASP A 19 17.25 17.10 -5.73
CA ASP A 19 16.07 17.95 -5.91
C ASP A 19 14.97 17.57 -4.92
N VAL A 20 14.74 16.27 -4.71
CA VAL A 20 13.77 15.80 -3.73
C VAL A 20 14.15 16.25 -2.32
N GLU A 21 15.41 16.14 -1.93
CA GLU A 21 15.86 16.58 -0.61
C GLU A 21 15.70 18.09 -0.44
N TYR A 22 16.04 18.87 -1.47
CA TYR A 22 15.79 20.31 -1.48
C TYR A 22 14.30 20.65 -1.34
N PHE A 23 13.40 19.94 -2.04
CA PHE A 23 11.96 20.20 -1.92
C PHE A 23 11.39 19.82 -0.55
N LYS A 24 11.98 18.83 0.15
CA LYS A 24 11.58 18.46 1.52
C LYS A 24 11.80 19.61 2.51
N GLU A 25 12.76 20.52 2.26
CA GLU A 25 12.97 21.71 3.12
C GLU A 25 11.73 22.62 3.16
N PHE A 26 10.95 22.65 2.07
CA PHE A 26 9.71 23.43 1.96
C PHE A 26 8.46 22.68 2.43
N TYR A 27 8.60 21.44 2.91
CA TYR A 27 7.45 20.69 3.38
C TYR A 27 6.85 21.36 4.61
N PRO A 28 5.51 21.50 4.68
CA PRO A 28 4.88 21.97 5.91
C PRO A 28 5.12 20.97 7.04
N GLN A 29 5.04 21.43 8.30
CA GLN A 29 5.43 20.64 9.47
C GLN A 29 4.72 19.29 9.57
N ASN A 30 3.42 19.26 9.27
CA ASN A 30 2.62 18.03 9.23
C ASN A 30 3.13 17.04 8.16
N MET A 31 3.57 17.54 7.01
CA MET A 31 4.09 16.69 5.93
C MET A 31 5.45 16.10 6.29
N ARG A 32 6.32 16.86 6.98
CA ARG A 32 7.57 16.31 7.53
C ARG A 32 7.30 15.19 8.52
N GLN A 33 6.40 15.41 9.48
CA GLN A 33 5.99 14.37 10.41
C GLN A 33 5.40 13.12 9.72
N LEU A 34 4.62 13.32 8.65
CA LEU A 34 4.11 12.22 7.86
C LEU A 34 5.24 11.47 7.14
N GLN A 35 6.18 12.21 6.55
CA GLN A 35 7.36 11.65 5.91
C GLN A 35 8.18 10.82 6.90
N ASP A 36 8.38 11.30 8.13
CA ASP A 36 9.08 10.56 9.20
C ASP A 36 8.37 9.22 9.51
N ILE A 37 7.03 9.21 9.61
CA ILE A 37 6.27 7.96 9.79
C ILE A 37 6.48 7.02 8.60
N ILE A 38 6.46 7.54 7.38
CA ILE A 38 6.63 6.72 6.18
C ILE A 38 8.03 6.10 6.15
N GLU A 39 9.06 6.87 6.49
CA GLU A 39 10.44 6.41 6.54
C GLU A 39 10.60 5.33 7.62
N ASP A 40 10.07 5.54 8.84
CA ASP A 40 10.04 4.54 9.92
C ASP A 40 9.39 3.21 9.49
N GLU A 41 8.25 3.28 8.79
CA GLU A 41 7.52 2.10 8.33
C GLU A 41 8.25 1.39 7.18
N CYS A 42 8.94 2.14 6.32
CA CYS A 42 9.79 1.58 5.28
C CYS A 42 11.06 0.94 5.88
N ASP A 43 11.64 1.51 6.94
CA ASP A 43 12.83 0.98 7.62
C ASP A 43 12.57 -0.42 8.17
N GLN A 44 11.38 -0.64 8.74
CA GLN A 44 10.96 -1.97 9.22
C GLN A 44 10.89 -3.02 8.10
N LEU A 45 10.80 -2.59 6.83
CA LEU A 45 10.80 -3.48 5.69
C LEU A 45 12.22 -3.74 5.15
N GLU A 46 13.27 -3.06 5.62
CA GLU A 46 14.65 -3.22 5.14
C GLU A 46 15.37 -4.45 5.73
N TYR A 47 14.70 -5.60 5.75
CA TYR A 47 15.30 -6.87 6.17
C TYR A 47 15.54 -7.81 4.97
N GLN A 48 16.44 -8.78 5.16
CA GLN A 48 16.78 -9.76 4.13
C GLN A 48 15.57 -10.63 3.76
N GLY A 49 15.28 -10.76 2.48
CA GLY A 49 14.10 -11.51 2.01
C GLY A 49 12.77 -10.78 2.23
N SER A 50 12.81 -9.47 2.53
CA SER A 50 11.61 -8.65 2.64
C SER A 50 10.83 -8.58 1.32
N ARG A 51 9.50 -8.55 1.47
CA ARG A 51 8.55 -8.33 0.37
C ARG A 51 8.75 -6.98 -0.32
N MET A 52 9.43 -6.02 0.32
CA MET A 52 9.78 -4.75 -0.32
C MET A 52 10.70 -4.93 -1.53
N PHE A 53 11.55 -5.96 -1.53
CA PHE A 53 12.53 -6.20 -2.60
C PHE A 53 12.10 -7.29 -3.60
N ASP A 54 10.86 -7.80 -3.49
CA ASP A 54 10.30 -8.72 -4.46
C ASP A 54 10.26 -8.11 -5.86
N GLU A 55 10.32 -8.95 -6.90
CA GLU A 55 10.28 -8.51 -8.30
C GLU A 55 9.09 -7.57 -8.54
N TYR A 56 7.92 -7.93 -8.00
CA TYR A 56 6.71 -7.15 -7.96
C TYR A 56 6.18 -7.05 -6.52
N PRO A 57 6.14 -5.86 -5.90
CA PRO A 57 5.59 -5.71 -4.56
C PRO A 57 4.07 -5.92 -4.61
N ASP A 58 3.56 -6.76 -3.69
CA ASP A 58 2.14 -7.12 -3.64
C ASP A 58 1.25 -5.90 -3.35
N ARG A 59 0.14 -5.78 -4.09
CA ARG A 59 -0.81 -4.66 -3.97
C ARG A 59 -1.49 -4.62 -2.60
N ASN A 60 -1.77 -5.77 -2.01
CA ASN A 60 -2.41 -5.83 -0.70
C ASN A 60 -1.44 -5.43 0.41
N MET A 61 -0.17 -5.83 0.31
CA MET A 61 0.89 -5.36 1.21
C MET A 61 1.01 -3.82 1.18
N LEU A 62 1.06 -3.23 -0.01
CA LEU A 62 1.14 -1.78 -0.18
C LEU A 62 -0.08 -1.07 0.44
N ARG A 63 -1.30 -1.55 0.16
CA ARG A 63 -2.52 -1.00 0.73
C ARG A 63 -2.55 -1.10 2.25
N SER A 64 -2.13 -2.24 2.79
CA SER A 64 -2.07 -2.47 4.24
C SER A 64 -1.08 -1.52 4.91
N LEU A 65 0.07 -1.24 4.28
CA LEU A 65 1.03 -0.25 4.76
C LEU A 65 0.46 1.16 4.73
N SER A 66 -0.18 1.56 3.63
CA SER A 66 -0.83 2.88 3.52
C SER A 66 -1.87 3.08 4.62
N HIS A 67 -2.71 2.07 4.90
CA HIS A 67 -3.67 2.14 6.01
C HIS A 67 -2.98 2.23 7.38
N LYS A 68 -1.92 1.45 7.61
CA LYS A 68 -1.13 1.50 8.86
C LYS A 68 -0.55 2.90 9.10
N ILE A 69 0.01 3.52 8.05
CA ILE A 69 0.54 4.89 8.10
C ILE A 69 -0.59 5.89 8.36
N TYR A 70 -1.73 5.74 7.68
CA TYR A 70 -2.89 6.61 7.87
C TYR A 70 -3.39 6.59 9.31
N ASP A 71 -3.54 5.40 9.91
CA ASP A 71 -3.99 5.24 11.29
C ASP A 71 -2.98 5.88 12.27
N ARG A 72 -1.68 5.69 12.04
CA ARG A 72 -0.61 6.27 12.88
C ARG A 72 -0.56 7.79 12.77
N ALA A 73 -0.67 8.34 11.56
CA ALA A 73 -0.74 9.78 11.30
C ALA A 73 -2.00 10.41 11.91
N LYS A 74 -3.15 9.73 11.81
CA LYS A 74 -4.42 10.17 12.40
C LYS A 74 -4.33 10.30 13.92
N VAL A 75 -3.71 9.32 14.58
CA VAL A 75 -3.45 9.35 16.04
C VAL A 75 -2.53 10.52 16.39
N MET A 76 -1.44 10.74 15.63
CA MET A 76 -0.51 11.84 15.87
C MET A 76 -1.16 13.22 15.76
N TRP A 77 -2.08 13.40 14.81
CA TRP A 77 -2.75 14.68 14.59
C TRP A 77 -4.01 14.88 15.44
N GLY A 78 -4.36 13.93 16.30
CA GLY A 78 -5.54 14.03 17.16
C GLY A 78 -6.83 14.19 16.37
N ILE A 79 -6.91 13.63 15.17
CA ILE A 79 -8.13 13.69 14.34
C ILE A 79 -9.12 12.68 14.91
N GLU A 80 -10.01 13.16 15.78
CA GLU A 80 -11.17 12.41 16.26
C GLU A 80 -12.10 12.08 15.09
N ASP A 81 -12.56 10.84 15.00
CA ASP A 81 -13.48 10.39 13.95
C ASP A 81 -14.89 10.27 14.52
N GLU A 82 -15.78 11.19 14.14
CA GLU A 82 -17.22 11.09 14.36
C GLU A 82 -17.84 9.87 13.60
N ARG A 83 -17.07 9.15 12.77
CA ARG A 83 -17.52 7.94 12.05
C ARG A 83 -17.37 6.63 12.83
N GLY A 84 -17.07 6.70 14.13
CA GLY A 84 -16.89 5.55 15.00
C GLY A 84 -18.18 4.95 15.59
N VAL A 85 -19.20 4.61 14.78
CA VAL A 85 -20.24 3.63 15.22
C VAL A 85 -20.77 2.80 14.04
N SER A 86 -20.30 1.55 13.93
CA SER A 86 -21.19 0.40 13.77
C SER A 86 -20.46 -0.88 14.19
N LEU A 87 -20.50 -1.13 15.49
CA LEU A 87 -20.40 -2.49 16.03
C LEU A 87 -21.67 -3.24 15.61
N GLN A 88 -21.51 -4.34 14.86
CA GLN A 88 -22.34 -5.51 15.09
C GLN A 88 -21.43 -6.68 15.44
N SER A 89 -21.33 -6.88 16.75
CA SER A 89 -21.02 -8.13 17.41
C SER A 89 -21.87 -9.27 16.85
N GLY A 90 -21.21 -10.35 16.46
CA GLY A 90 -21.81 -11.66 16.28
C GLY A 90 -20.86 -12.70 16.84
N GLU A 91 -20.83 -12.85 18.16
CA GLU A 91 -20.26 -14.03 18.79
C GLU A 91 -21.08 -15.25 18.35
N SER A 92 -20.43 -16.25 17.77
CA SER A 92 -20.94 -17.62 17.75
C SER A 92 -19.74 -18.55 17.71
N THR A 93 -19.43 -19.05 18.90
CA THR A 93 -18.59 -20.21 19.18
C THR A 93 -18.86 -21.36 18.22
N SER A 94 -17.80 -22.00 17.73
CA SER A 94 -17.57 -23.46 17.75
C SER A 94 -16.80 -23.91 16.51
N ALA A 95 -15.71 -24.63 16.74
CA ALA A 95 -14.89 -25.25 15.71
C ALA A 95 -15.74 -26.23 14.88
N MET A 96 -15.89 -25.96 13.58
CA MET A 96 -16.44 -26.93 12.64
C MET A 96 -15.30 -27.40 11.73
N GLN A 97 -14.74 -28.56 12.06
CA GLN A 97 -13.79 -29.27 11.20
C GLN A 97 -14.40 -29.45 9.80
N ARG A 98 -13.67 -29.04 8.75
CA ARG A 98 -14.06 -29.28 7.36
C ARG A 98 -14.06 -30.78 7.09
N PRO A 99 -15.19 -31.39 6.70
CA PRO A 99 -15.19 -32.79 6.28
C PRO A 99 -14.46 -32.94 4.94
N PRO A 100 -13.92 -34.14 4.64
CA PRO A 100 -13.18 -34.38 3.40
C PRO A 100 -14.12 -34.24 2.20
N PHE A 101 -13.60 -33.64 1.13
CA PHE A 101 -14.33 -33.37 -0.11
C PHE A 101 -14.91 -34.66 -0.71
N GLY A 102 -16.23 -34.84 -0.60
CA GLY A 102 -16.98 -35.77 -1.45
C GLY A 102 -17.34 -35.11 -2.80
N PRO A 103 -17.64 -35.89 -3.86
CA PRO A 103 -18.04 -35.31 -5.13
C PRO A 103 -19.36 -34.57 -4.94
N GLY A 104 -19.34 -33.25 -5.16
CA GLY A 104 -20.46 -32.37 -4.86
C GLY A 104 -21.73 -32.71 -5.66
N PRO A 105 -22.93 -32.47 -5.11
CA PRO A 105 -24.16 -32.68 -5.84
C PRO A 105 -24.22 -31.72 -7.04
N GLN A 106 -24.70 -32.21 -8.18
CA GLN A 106 -24.87 -31.39 -9.37
C GLN A 106 -25.75 -30.18 -9.03
N ARG A 107 -25.23 -28.98 -9.30
CA ARG A 107 -25.93 -27.73 -9.05
C ARG A 107 -27.28 -27.77 -9.79
N PRO A 108 -28.43 -27.64 -9.11
CA PRO A 108 -29.71 -27.67 -9.79
C PRO A 108 -29.79 -26.49 -10.77
N PRO A 109 -30.41 -26.68 -11.95
CA PRO A 109 -30.61 -25.58 -12.89
C PRO A 109 -31.41 -24.49 -12.18
N PHE A 110 -31.00 -23.23 -12.37
CA PHE A 110 -31.65 -22.06 -11.78
C PHE A 110 -33.15 -22.13 -12.11
N GLY A 111 -33.99 -22.28 -11.08
CA GLY A 111 -35.44 -22.31 -11.23
C GLY A 111 -35.96 -20.97 -11.78
N PRO A 112 -37.08 -20.96 -12.51
CA PRO A 112 -37.66 -19.73 -13.00
C PRO A 112 -38.23 -18.95 -11.82
N GLY A 113 -37.57 -17.86 -11.42
CA GLY A 113 -38.10 -16.94 -10.41
C GLY A 113 -37.10 -16.30 -9.44
N THR A 114 -35.84 -16.73 -9.37
CA THR A 114 -34.86 -16.03 -8.53
C THR A 114 -34.42 -14.73 -9.21
N GLN A 115 -35.02 -13.61 -8.80
CA GLN A 115 -34.55 -12.28 -9.20
C GLN A 115 -33.06 -12.19 -8.88
N ARG A 116 -32.26 -11.79 -9.88
CA ARG A 116 -30.84 -11.50 -9.66
C ARG A 116 -30.74 -10.49 -8.51
N PRO A 117 -29.81 -10.68 -7.55
CA PRO A 117 -29.56 -9.66 -6.55
C PRO A 117 -29.31 -8.33 -7.28
N PRO A 118 -29.88 -7.22 -6.79
CA PRO A 118 -29.77 -5.94 -7.45
C PRO A 118 -28.28 -5.63 -7.65
N TYR A 119 -27.93 -5.22 -8.87
CA TYR A 119 -26.56 -4.84 -9.20
C TYR A 119 -26.10 -3.76 -8.21
N ARG A 120 -25.16 -4.10 -7.34
CA ARG A 120 -24.44 -3.11 -6.53
C ARG A 120 -23.34 -2.55 -7.44
N PRO A 121 -23.44 -1.29 -7.92
CA PRO A 121 -22.34 -0.70 -8.66
C PRO A 121 -21.06 -0.75 -7.81
N PRO A 122 -19.89 -0.97 -8.42
CA PRO A 122 -18.62 -0.89 -7.71
C PRO A 122 -18.58 0.45 -6.97
N GLN A 123 -18.41 0.39 -5.66
CA GLN A 123 -18.27 1.59 -4.85
C GLN A 123 -17.10 2.38 -5.44
N ARG A 124 -17.38 3.61 -5.88
CA ARG A 124 -16.31 4.52 -6.31
C ARG A 124 -15.35 4.65 -5.13
N PRO A 125 -14.03 4.57 -5.33
CA PRO A 125 -13.09 4.87 -4.26
C PRO A 125 -13.47 6.24 -3.67
N ASN A 126 -13.56 6.28 -2.36
CA ASN A 126 -14.05 7.43 -1.60
C ASN A 126 -13.24 8.66 -2.01
N GLN A 127 -13.84 9.60 -2.76
CA GLN A 127 -13.12 10.68 -3.45
C GLN A 127 -12.52 11.75 -2.52
N ASN A 128 -12.64 11.59 -1.20
CA ASN A 128 -12.36 12.64 -0.22
C ASN A 128 -11.23 12.31 0.79
N ASN A 129 -10.35 11.35 0.49
CA ASN A 129 -9.22 11.04 1.38
C ASN A 129 -7.90 11.58 0.81
N LEU A 130 -7.80 12.90 0.61
CA LEU A 130 -6.56 13.56 0.15
C LEU A 130 -5.33 13.10 0.94
N LEU A 131 -5.48 12.90 2.25
CA LEU A 131 -4.41 12.38 3.11
C LEU A 131 -3.98 10.96 2.70
N GLU A 132 -4.91 10.08 2.36
CA GLU A 132 -4.61 8.73 1.88
C GLU A 132 -3.88 8.78 0.53
N ASP A 133 -4.29 9.67 -0.38
CA ASP A 133 -3.62 9.87 -1.66
C ASP A 133 -2.19 10.39 -1.49
N VAL A 134 -2.00 11.38 -0.59
CA VAL A 134 -0.66 11.90 -0.26
C VAL A 134 0.20 10.81 0.37
N ILE A 135 -0.35 10.01 1.29
CA ILE A 135 0.36 8.86 1.88
C ILE A 135 0.79 7.89 0.79
N GLN A 136 -0.09 7.54 -0.14
CA GLN A 136 0.23 6.61 -1.22
C GLN A 136 1.38 7.12 -2.09
N VAL A 137 1.33 8.40 -2.51
CA VAL A 137 2.39 8.99 -3.34
C VAL A 137 3.73 8.99 -2.61
N LEU A 138 3.76 9.47 -1.36
CA LEU A 138 5.00 9.54 -0.58
C LEU A 138 5.56 8.15 -0.27
N LEU A 139 4.69 7.19 0.11
CA LEU A 139 5.08 5.80 0.36
C LEU A 139 5.65 5.14 -0.90
N PHE A 140 5.00 5.30 -2.05
CA PHE A 140 5.50 4.73 -3.30
C PHE A 140 6.82 5.33 -3.73
N ASN A 141 6.99 6.64 -3.55
CA ASN A 141 8.25 7.31 -3.83
C ASN A 141 9.38 6.74 -2.95
N GLU A 142 9.13 6.59 -1.65
CA GLU A 142 10.13 6.08 -0.70
C GLU A 142 10.51 4.62 -0.97
N LEU A 143 9.52 3.74 -1.19
CA LEU A 143 9.75 2.36 -1.58
C LEU A 143 10.50 2.24 -2.92
N ALA A 144 10.17 3.09 -3.90
CA ALA A 144 10.84 3.11 -5.18
C ALA A 144 12.32 3.50 -5.01
N ARG A 145 12.61 4.56 -4.23
CA ARG A 145 13.99 4.99 -3.96
C ARG A 145 14.82 3.88 -3.31
N ARG A 146 14.28 3.19 -2.30
CA ARG A 146 14.95 2.07 -1.62
C ARG A 146 15.18 0.87 -2.54
N ARG A 147 14.18 0.52 -3.37
CA ARG A 147 14.31 -0.55 -4.38
C ARG A 147 15.33 -0.21 -5.47
N CYS A 148 15.38 1.04 -5.91
CA CYS A 148 16.38 1.52 -6.87
C CYS A 148 17.79 1.42 -6.30
N ARG A 149 17.99 1.84 -5.04
CA ARG A 149 19.26 1.64 -4.31
C ARG A 149 19.63 0.16 -4.25
N TYR A 150 18.73 -0.71 -3.80
CA TYR A 150 18.99 -2.15 -3.70
C TYR A 150 19.32 -2.82 -5.04
N ARG A 151 18.60 -2.47 -6.12
CA ARG A 151 18.85 -2.99 -7.47
C ARG A 151 20.18 -2.46 -8.02
N ASN A 152 20.47 -1.17 -7.88
CA ASN A 152 21.74 -0.59 -8.31
C ASN A 152 22.94 -1.17 -7.55
N CYS A 153 22.81 -1.49 -6.25
CA CYS A 153 23.83 -2.25 -5.51
C CYS A 153 24.04 -3.66 -6.09
N ARG A 154 22.97 -4.32 -6.56
CA ARG A 154 23.07 -5.65 -7.19
C ARG A 154 23.71 -5.61 -8.58
N TYR A 155 23.50 -4.54 -9.34
CA TYR A 155 24.10 -4.33 -10.66
C TYR A 155 25.51 -3.71 -10.62
N ASN A 156 26.03 -3.37 -9.44
CA ASN A 156 27.42 -2.89 -9.24
C ASN A 156 28.36 -3.99 -8.68
N ILE A 157 27.88 -5.23 -8.53
CA ILE A 157 28.69 -6.38 -8.03
C ILE A 157 29.19 -7.29 -9.18
N PHE A 158 28.96 -6.92 -10.44
CA PHE A 158 29.50 -7.63 -11.61
C PHE A 158 30.10 -6.68 -12.63
#